data_AF-A0A139BQM9-F1
#
_entry.id   AF-A0A139BQM9-F1
#
_cell.length_a   1.000
_cell.length_b   1.000
_cell.length_c   1.000
_cell.angle_alpha   90.00
_cell.angle_beta   90.00
_cell.angle_gamma   90.00
#
_symmetry.space_group_name_H-M   'P 1'
#
loop_
_entity.id
_entity.type
_entity.pdbx_description
1 polymer ?
#
loop_
_entity_poly.entity_id
_entity_poly.type
_entity_poly.pdbx_seq_one_letter_code
_entity_poly.pdbx_strand_id
1 'polypeptide(L)' 'MIDSSLQQLGSALRAGKISSVELTQLYLDRIAALNPGLNAYITTNAETSLAQARAADAILARG' A
#
# COMPACT_ATOMS: atom_id res chain seq x y z
N MET A 1 -8.07 7.92 -4.62
CA MET A 1 -7.42 6.78 -3.94
C MET A 1 -6.28 7.23 -3.04
N ILE A 2 -5.38 8.11 -3.50
CA ILE A 2 -4.38 8.75 -2.62
C ILE A 2 -4.99 9.79 -1.66
N ASP A 3 -6.06 10.46 -2.06
CA ASP A 3 -6.80 11.40 -1.19
C ASP A 3 -7.90 10.72 -0.38
N SER A 4 -7.90 9.38 -0.34
CA SER A 4 -8.88 8.61 0.42
C SER A 4 -8.43 8.46 1.86
N SER A 5 -9.37 8.57 2.80
CA SER A 5 -9.07 8.35 4.21
C SER A 5 -8.72 6.89 4.47
N LEU A 6 -8.04 6.62 5.59
CA LEU A 6 -7.73 5.26 6.01
C LEU A 6 -9.00 4.38 6.12
N GLN A 7 -10.12 4.96 6.57
CA GLN A 7 -11.40 4.26 6.63
C GLN A 7 -11.92 3.87 5.24
N GLN A 8 -11.78 4.74 4.25
CA GLN A 8 -12.19 4.46 2.87
C GLN A 8 -11.30 3.37 2.25
N LEU A 9 -9.98 3.44 2.45
CA LEU A 9 -9.03 2.42 1.99
C LEU A 9 -9.30 1.06 2.64
N GLY A 10 -9.49 1.03 3.96
CA GLY A 10 -9.85 -0.20 4.68
C GLY A 10 -11.17 -0.80 4.23
N SER A 11 -12.13 0.03 3.83
CA SER A 11 -13.40 -0.43 3.25
C SER A 11 -13.23 -0.95 1.83
N ALA A 12 -12.37 -0.33 1.02
CA ALA A 12 -12.06 -0.80 -0.34
C ALA A 12 -11.33 -2.16 -0.32
N LEU A 13 -10.39 -2.35 0.61
CA LEU A 13 -9.68 -3.61 0.84
C LEU A 13 -10.65 -4.74 1.24
N ARG A 14 -11.49 -4.49 2.26
CA ARG A 14 -12.51 -5.47 2.69
C ARG A 14 -13.54 -5.78 1.61
N ALA A 15 -13.86 -4.81 0.77
CA ALA A 15 -14.78 -4.99 -0.36
C ALA A 15 -14.11 -5.64 -1.59
N GLY A 16 -12.80 -5.96 -1.53
CA GLY A 16 -12.05 -6.53 -2.66
C GLY A 16 -11.95 -5.60 -3.88
N LYS A 17 -12.17 -4.30 -3.71
CA LYS A 17 -12.06 -3.30 -4.80
C LYS A 17 -10.61 -3.02 -5.17
N ILE A 18 -9.70 -3.29 -4.25
CA ILE A 18 -8.25 -3.23 -4.41
C ILE A 18 -7.63 -4.22 -3.44
N SER A 19 -6.52 -4.85 -3.82
CA SER A 19 -5.71 -5.67 -2.91
C SER A 19 -4.72 -4.83 -2.11
N SER A 20 -4.27 -5.34 -0.97
CA SER A 20 -3.21 -4.74 -0.18
C SER A 20 -1.92 -4.63 -1.00
N VAL A 21 -1.61 -5.63 -1.83
CA VAL A 21 -0.42 -5.60 -2.70
C VAL A 21 -0.50 -4.45 -3.71
N GLU A 22 -1.63 -4.29 -4.40
CA GLU A 22 -1.84 -3.19 -5.35
C GLU A 22 -1.73 -1.82 -4.67
N LEU A 23 -2.33 -1.69 -3.49
CA LEU A 23 -2.28 -0.44 -2.73
C LEU A 23 -0.84 -0.12 -2.28
N THR A 24 -0.11 -1.10 -1.77
CA THR A 24 1.28 -0.93 -1.35
C THR A 24 2.18 -0.58 -2.53
N GLN A 25 2.03 -1.26 -3.67
CA GLN A 25 2.80 -0.98 -4.87
C GLN A 25 2.57 0.46 -5.35
N LEU A 26 1.32 0.92 -5.38
CA LEU A 26 0.98 2.29 -5.78
C LEU A 26 1.71 3.35 -4.93
N TYR A 27 1.80 3.14 -3.62
CA TYR A 27 2.52 4.06 -2.73
C TYR A 27 4.03 3.98 -2.92
N LEU A 28 4.60 2.79 -3.09
CA LEU A 28 6.03 2.61 -3.38
C LEU A 28 6.43 3.32 -4.68
N ASP A 29 5.63 3.19 -5.74
CA ASP A 29 5.86 3.85 -7.02
C ASP A 29 5.84 5.39 -6.88
N ARG A 30 4.91 5.91 -6.08
CA ARG A 30 4.86 7.35 -5.77
C ARG A 30 6.05 7.82 -4.95
N ILE A 31 6.49 7.02 -3.99
CA ILE A 31 7.68 7.34 -3.20
C ILE A 31 8.89 7.38 -4.14
N ALA A 32 9.06 6.39 -5.02
CA ALA A 32 10.16 6.37 -5.99
C ALA A 32 10.15 7.60 -6.91
N ALA A 33 8.97 8.05 -7.34
CA ALA A 33 8.83 9.22 -8.21
C ALA A 33 9.06 10.57 -7.49
N LEU A 34 8.63 10.71 -6.24
CA LEU A 34 8.57 12.00 -5.55
C LEU A 34 9.67 12.20 -4.50
N ASN A 35 10.15 11.13 -3.88
CA ASN A 35 11.15 11.23 -2.81
C ASN A 35 12.48 11.87 -3.25
N PRO A 36 12.97 11.74 -4.50
CA PRO A 36 14.17 12.47 -4.92
C PRO A 36 14.05 14.00 -4.80
N GLY A 37 12.84 14.55 -4.94
CA GLY A 37 12.58 15.99 -4.78
C GLY A 37 12.15 16.38 -3.37
N LEU A 38 11.46 15.50 -2.65
CA LEU A 38 10.91 15.79 -1.32
C LEU A 38 11.85 15.42 -0.17
N ASN A 39 12.75 14.46 -0.39
CA ASN A 39 13.64 13.89 0.62
C ASN A 39 12.92 13.51 1.94
N ALA A 40 11.74 12.90 1.81
CA ALA A 40 10.86 12.55 2.93
C ALA A 40 11.19 11.18 3.56
N TYR A 41 11.86 10.31 2.82
CA TYR A 41 12.29 8.98 3.25
C TYR A 41 13.80 8.82 3.11
N ILE A 42 14.44 8.33 4.17
CA ILE A 42 15.85 7.95 4.16
C ILE A 42 16.02 6.58 3.48
N THR A 43 15.22 5.60 3.89
CA THR A 43 15.27 4.23 3.35
C THR A 43 13.85 3.69 3.20
N THR A 44 13.56 3.09 2.05
CA THR A 44 12.32 2.35 1.79
C THR A 44 12.62 0.87 1.60
N ASN A 45 11.87 0.00 2.28
CA ASN A 45 12.03 -1.46 2.16
C ASN A 45 10.87 -2.07 1.37
N ALA A 46 10.94 -1.94 0.05
CA ALA A 46 9.88 -2.35 -0.87
C ALA A 46 9.54 -3.85 -0.75
N GLU A 47 10.56 -4.72 -0.69
CA GLU A 47 10.34 -6.17 -0.58
C GLU A 47 9.59 -6.55 0.70
N THR A 48 10.00 -5.99 1.84
CA THR A 48 9.33 -6.26 3.12
C THR A 48 7.90 -5.73 3.11
N SER A 49 7.69 -4.51 2.60
CA SER A 49 6.35 -3.93 2.49
C SER A 49 5.42 -4.78 1.62
N LEU A 50 5.92 -5.28 0.47
CA LEU A 50 5.14 -6.16 -0.41
C LEU A 50 4.88 -7.53 0.23
N ALA A 51 5.84 -8.09 0.97
CA ALA A 51 5.64 -9.35 1.69
C ALA A 51 4.54 -9.22 2.75
N GLN A 52 4.53 -8.11 3.51
CA GLN A 52 3.49 -7.82 4.48
C GLN A 52 2.12 -7.60 3.82
N ALA A 53 2.08 -6.93 2.67
CA ALA A 53 0.87 -6.72 1.91
C ALA A 53 0.24 -8.05 1.44
N ARG A 54 1.05 -8.98 0.93
CA ARG A 54 0.57 -10.33 0.57
C ARG A 54 0.01 -11.08 1.77
N ALA A 55 0.64 -10.96 2.94
CA ALA A 55 0.14 -11.58 4.16
C ALA A 55 -1.20 -10.96 4.61
N ALA A 56 -1.35 -9.64 4.48
CA ALA A 56 -2.60 -8.94 4.76
C ALA A 56 -3.73 -9.38 3.81
N ASP A 57 -3.46 -9.50 2.51
CA ASP A 57 -4.42 -10.05 1.55
C ASP A 57 -4.84 -11.47 1.90
N ALA A 58 -3.89 -12.32 2.31
CA ALA A 58 -4.20 -13.68 2.75
C ALA A 58 -5.04 -13.71 4.05
N ILE A 59 -4.90 -12.71 4.93
CA ILE A 59 -5.76 -12.57 6.12
C ILE A 59 -7.15 -12.11 5.70
N LEU A 60 -7.28 -11.08 4.86
CA LEU A 60 -8.56 -10.57 4.37
C LEU A 60 -9.35 -11.61 3.58
N ALA A 61 -8.67 -12.45 2.79
CA ALA A 61 -9.28 -13.55 2.06
C ALA A 61 -9.86 -14.65 2.97
N ARG A 62 -9.42 -14.73 4.24
CA ARG A 62 -9.87 -15.73 5.22
C ARG A 62 -11.07 -15.28 6.07
N GLY A 63 -11.53 -14.03 5.94
CA GLY A 63 -12.71 -13.49 6.62
C GLY A 63 -12.38 -12.62 7.82
#